data_AF-A0A9P4XYX7-F1
#
_entry.id   AF-A0A9P4XYX7-F1
#
_cell.length_a   1.000
_cell.length_b   1.000
_cell.length_c   1.000
_cell.angle_alpha   90.00
_cell.angle_beta   90.00
_cell.angle_gamma   90.00
#
_symmetry.space_group_name_H-M   'P 1'
#
loop_
_entity.id
_entity.type
_entity.pdbx_description
1 polymer ?
#
loop_
_entity_poly.entity_id
_entity_poly.type
_entity_poly.pdbx_seq_one_letter_code
_entity_poly.pdbx_strand_id
1 'polypeptide(L)'
;MATHNDASTEYWGQPELTGAAFDFRSDVITTPSLGMFDAIRRATLNDDVYGEDRTTSAFEEEMATICGKEAGAFVISGTMANQLSLRTLLKEAPPYSILTDAQSHIIHWEAGGAAFINGAMIQPIRPLNGRHLTVEDAKKHAVLAYDVHKTPTRVVSLENTTAGTVIPLEELRRLKAWAEKNQIGVHMDGARLFEAVAAGGGSLREFAQCADLVTLDFSKNLGAPMGAMVLGSREDIRKLKRTRKGLGGGMRQAGVLVAAARQAVVENFGLGEFDTVGALARSHDIAKLIGDIWTQRG
;
A
#
# COMPACT_ATOMS: atom_id res chain seq x y z
N MET A 1 8.24 5.28 -35.61
CA MET A 1 9.36 4.43 -36.07
C MET A 1 9.40 3.21 -35.17
N ALA A 2 8.80 2.11 -35.60
CA ALA A 2 8.90 0.84 -34.90
C ALA A 2 10.23 0.20 -35.31
N THR A 3 11.20 0.19 -34.39
CA THR A 3 12.48 -0.48 -34.61
C THR A 3 12.30 -1.99 -34.51
N HIS A 4 13.04 -2.69 -35.37
CA HIS A 4 13.15 -4.15 -35.45
C HIS A 4 13.09 -4.83 -34.07
N ASN A 5 12.08 -5.68 -33.87
CA ASN A 5 12.03 -6.59 -32.74
C ASN A 5 13.01 -7.73 -33.04
N ASP A 6 14.27 -7.57 -32.64
CA ASP A 6 15.25 -8.65 -32.69
C ASP A 6 14.77 -9.73 -31.73
N ALA A 7 14.48 -10.92 -32.26
CA ALA A 7 13.83 -12.03 -31.54
C ALA A 7 14.67 -12.63 -30.38
N SER A 8 15.76 -11.96 -30.02
CA SER A 8 16.73 -12.33 -28.98
C SER A 8 16.82 -11.34 -27.80
N THR A 9 16.09 -10.22 -27.82
CA THR A 9 16.23 -9.17 -26.79
C THR A 9 15.56 -9.57 -25.47
N GLU A 10 16.35 -9.78 -24.42
CA GLU A 10 15.88 -10.04 -23.05
C GLU A 10 15.71 -8.71 -22.29
N TYR A 11 14.48 -8.37 -21.90
CA TYR A 11 14.16 -7.11 -21.22
C TYR A 11 14.20 -7.20 -19.68
N TRP A 12 14.27 -8.40 -19.11
CA TRP A 12 14.28 -8.60 -17.66
C TRP A 12 15.57 -8.04 -17.05
N GLY A 13 15.43 -7.15 -16.06
CA GLY A 13 16.58 -6.50 -15.42
C GLY A 13 17.35 -5.52 -16.33
N GLN A 14 16.75 -5.03 -17.42
CA GLN A 14 17.35 -4.07 -18.35
C GLN A 14 16.53 -2.77 -18.41
N PRO A 15 16.47 -1.97 -17.32
CA PRO A 15 15.64 -0.77 -17.27
C PRO A 15 16.05 0.33 -18.25
N GLU A 16 17.29 0.33 -18.74
CA GLU A 16 17.76 1.24 -19.79
C GLU A 16 17.16 0.88 -21.16
N LEU A 17 16.99 -0.42 -21.45
CA LEU A 17 16.39 -0.90 -22.70
C LEU A 17 14.88 -0.66 -22.74
N THR A 18 14.21 -0.72 -21.59
CA THR A 18 12.78 -0.42 -21.48
C THR A 18 12.50 1.08 -21.39
N GLY A 19 13.54 1.90 -21.16
CA GLY A 19 13.43 3.34 -20.91
C GLY A 19 13.03 3.71 -19.49
N ALA A 20 12.71 2.72 -18.63
CA ALA A 20 12.29 2.95 -17.25
C ALA A 20 13.37 3.66 -16.41
N ALA A 21 14.65 3.40 -16.66
CA ALA A 21 15.77 4.05 -15.97
C ALA A 21 15.78 5.58 -16.13
N PHE A 22 15.08 6.12 -17.13
CA PHE A 22 15.07 7.54 -17.48
C PHE A 22 13.69 8.18 -17.34
N ASP A 23 12.71 7.46 -16.78
CA ASP A 23 11.33 7.92 -16.69
C ASP A 23 10.96 8.35 -15.27
N PHE A 24 10.95 9.67 -15.07
CA PHE A 24 10.68 10.30 -13.77
C PHE A 24 9.21 10.65 -13.55
N ARG A 25 8.28 10.16 -14.39
CA ARG A 25 6.85 10.48 -14.24
C ARG A 25 6.26 9.84 -12.98
N SER A 26 6.68 8.62 -12.65
CA SER A 26 6.22 7.86 -11.49
C SER A 26 7.06 6.61 -11.29
N ASP A 27 7.12 6.14 -10.05
CA ASP A 27 7.74 4.88 -9.65
C ASP A 27 6.95 3.62 -10.07
N VAL A 28 5.75 3.77 -10.62
CA VAL A 28 5.00 2.64 -11.22
C VAL A 28 5.59 2.15 -12.55
N ILE A 29 6.60 2.87 -13.08
CA ILE A 29 7.22 2.61 -14.39
C ILE A 29 8.38 1.61 -14.28
N THR A 30 8.76 1.23 -13.05
CA THR A 30 9.75 0.20 -12.78
C THR A 30 9.48 -1.08 -13.57
N THR A 31 10.54 -1.70 -14.07
CA THR A 31 10.45 -2.98 -14.80
C THR A 31 11.07 -4.12 -13.98
N PRO A 32 10.48 -5.32 -14.02
CA PRO A 32 10.95 -6.43 -13.20
C PRO A 32 12.40 -6.85 -13.49
N SER A 33 13.09 -7.33 -12.45
CA SER A 33 14.46 -7.83 -12.55
C SER A 33 14.51 -9.26 -13.11
N LEU A 34 15.71 -9.70 -13.50
CA LEU A 34 15.96 -11.10 -13.86
C LEU A 34 15.73 -12.04 -12.67
N GLY A 35 16.03 -11.62 -11.45
CA GLY A 35 15.75 -12.41 -10.25
C GLY A 35 14.25 -12.60 -10.03
N MET A 36 13.42 -11.59 -10.31
CA MET A 36 11.96 -11.74 -10.29
C MET A 36 11.49 -12.75 -11.33
N PHE A 37 12.05 -12.75 -12.55
CA PHE A 37 11.75 -13.77 -13.55
C PHE A 37 12.09 -15.19 -13.06
N ASP A 38 13.27 -15.37 -12.48
CA ASP A 38 13.68 -16.66 -11.93
C ASP A 38 12.80 -17.10 -10.75
N ALA A 39 12.31 -16.16 -9.93
CA ALA A 39 11.35 -16.44 -8.87
C ALA A 39 10.00 -16.93 -9.44
N ILE A 40 9.50 -16.28 -10.49
CA ILE A 40 8.28 -16.70 -11.21
C ILE A 40 8.41 -18.15 -11.70
N ARG A 41 9.55 -18.50 -12.31
CA ARG A 41 9.82 -19.86 -12.82
C ARG A 41 9.79 -20.93 -11.74
N ARG A 42 10.03 -20.56 -10.48
CA ARG A 42 10.08 -21.45 -9.32
C ARG A 42 8.79 -21.42 -8.49
N ALA A 43 7.82 -20.59 -8.87
CA ALA A 43 6.57 -20.45 -8.15
C ALA A 43 5.73 -21.72 -8.18
N THR A 44 4.96 -21.93 -7.12
CA THR A 44 3.87 -22.92 -7.12
C THR A 44 2.72 -22.44 -7.99
N LEU A 45 1.98 -23.39 -8.55
CA LEU A 45 0.88 -23.15 -9.51
C LEU A 45 -0.44 -23.78 -9.02
N ASN A 46 -0.64 -23.81 -7.69
CA ASN A 46 -1.86 -24.32 -7.07
C ASN A 46 -2.92 -23.20 -6.94
N ASP A 47 -4.12 -23.53 -6.45
CA ASP A 47 -5.25 -22.59 -6.41
C ASP A 47 -5.27 -21.76 -5.10
N ASP A 48 -5.14 -20.43 -5.20
CA ASP A 48 -5.23 -19.49 -4.08
C ASP A 48 -6.64 -19.43 -3.45
N VAL A 49 -7.71 -19.64 -4.22
CA VAL A 49 -9.09 -19.63 -3.67
C VAL A 49 -9.30 -20.79 -2.70
N TYR A 50 -8.68 -21.94 -2.97
CA TYR A 50 -8.68 -23.09 -2.06
C TYR A 50 -7.61 -22.99 -0.96
N GLY A 51 -6.70 -22.00 -1.05
CA GLY A 51 -5.61 -21.81 -0.10
C GLY A 51 -4.47 -22.82 -0.26
N GLU A 52 -4.30 -23.37 -1.47
CA GLU A 52 -3.34 -24.44 -1.76
C GLU A 52 -2.02 -23.90 -2.33
N ASP A 53 -1.98 -22.63 -2.75
CA ASP A 53 -0.79 -21.99 -3.29
C ASP A 53 0.22 -21.61 -2.20
N ARG A 54 1.27 -22.43 -2.06
CA ARG A 54 2.33 -22.26 -1.05
C ARG A 54 3.16 -20.99 -1.24
N THR A 55 3.41 -20.57 -2.46
CA THR A 55 4.13 -19.31 -2.75
C THR A 55 3.35 -18.12 -2.22
N THR A 56 2.03 -18.14 -2.47
CA THR A 56 1.13 -17.08 -2.01
C THR A 56 1.00 -17.06 -0.48
N SER A 57 0.62 -18.20 0.11
CA SER A 57 0.40 -18.31 1.56
C SER A 57 1.67 -18.04 2.38
N ALA A 58 2.84 -18.50 1.92
CA ALA A 58 4.10 -18.26 2.64
C ALA A 58 4.47 -16.77 2.66
N PHE A 59 4.29 -16.05 1.55
CA PHE A 59 4.58 -14.61 1.51
C PHE A 59 3.55 -13.80 2.32
N GLU A 60 2.26 -14.17 2.27
CA GLU A 60 1.22 -13.58 3.14
C GLU A 60 1.57 -13.72 4.63
N GLU A 61 2.04 -14.90 5.04
CA GLU A 61 2.46 -15.17 6.43
C GLU A 61 3.74 -14.41 6.80
N GLU A 62 4.76 -14.43 5.95
CA GLU A 62 6.04 -13.76 6.16
C GLU A 62 5.86 -12.25 6.37
N MET A 63 5.11 -11.59 5.49
CA MET A 63 4.83 -10.16 5.61
C MET A 63 3.94 -9.83 6.82
N ALA A 64 2.98 -10.70 7.16
CA ALA A 64 2.20 -10.53 8.37
C ALA A 64 3.09 -10.59 9.62
N THR A 65 4.00 -11.56 9.70
CA THR A 65 4.97 -11.68 10.80
C THR A 65 5.87 -10.45 10.90
N ILE A 66 6.45 -10.00 9.78
CA ILE A 66 7.31 -8.79 9.71
C ILE A 66 6.56 -7.55 10.22
N CYS A 67 5.32 -7.35 9.77
CA CYS A 67 4.51 -6.19 10.16
C CYS A 67 3.84 -6.34 11.55
N GLY A 68 4.01 -7.48 12.21
CA GLY A 68 3.34 -7.78 13.48
C GLY A 68 1.81 -7.90 13.37
N LYS A 69 1.31 -8.29 12.22
CA LYS A 69 -0.11 -8.58 11.97
C LYS A 69 -0.36 -10.08 12.02
N GLU A 70 -1.62 -10.46 12.19
CA GLU A 70 -1.97 -11.86 12.34
C GLU A 70 -2.11 -12.59 11.00
N ALA A 71 -2.46 -11.87 9.92
CA ALA A 71 -2.63 -12.42 8.59
C ALA A 71 -2.46 -11.35 7.50
N GLY A 72 -2.21 -11.85 6.28
CA GLY A 72 -2.17 -11.07 5.05
C GLY A 72 -3.12 -11.61 3.98
N ALA A 73 -3.44 -10.76 3.01
CA ALA A 73 -4.10 -11.14 1.77
C ALA A 73 -3.47 -10.40 0.59
N PHE A 74 -2.86 -11.14 -0.33
CA PHE A 74 -2.36 -10.58 -1.59
C PHE A 74 -3.51 -10.19 -2.51
N VAL A 75 -3.35 -9.09 -3.25
CA VAL A 75 -4.34 -8.52 -4.16
C VAL A 75 -3.66 -7.94 -5.40
N ILE A 76 -4.42 -7.74 -6.46
CA ILE A 76 -3.87 -7.37 -7.78
C ILE A 76 -3.35 -5.93 -7.87
N SER A 77 -3.79 -5.02 -7.00
CA SER A 77 -3.38 -3.61 -7.04
C SER A 77 -3.57 -2.90 -5.70
N GLY A 78 -2.87 -1.79 -5.51
CA GLY A 78 -3.07 -0.88 -4.38
C GLY A 78 -4.50 -0.34 -4.28
N THR A 79 -5.14 0.00 -5.41
CA THR A 79 -6.55 0.42 -5.42
C THR A 79 -7.46 -0.69 -4.87
N MET A 80 -7.27 -1.95 -5.28
CA MET A 80 -8.04 -3.05 -4.71
C MET A 80 -7.75 -3.21 -3.21
N ALA A 81 -6.49 -3.08 -2.80
CA ALA A 81 -6.08 -3.15 -1.39
C ALA A 81 -6.82 -2.11 -0.53
N ASN A 82 -6.84 -0.85 -0.97
CA ASN A 82 -7.49 0.25 -0.28
C ASN A 82 -9.01 0.03 -0.22
N GLN A 83 -9.66 -0.25 -1.34
CA GLN A 83 -11.12 -0.44 -1.38
C GLN A 83 -11.57 -1.63 -0.52
N LEU A 84 -10.82 -2.73 -0.55
CA LEU A 84 -11.10 -3.88 0.30
C LEU A 84 -10.90 -3.58 1.79
N SER A 85 -9.87 -2.80 2.14
CA SER A 85 -9.61 -2.39 3.51
C SER A 85 -10.73 -1.50 4.04
N LEU A 86 -11.10 -0.46 3.29
CA LEU A 86 -12.21 0.43 3.62
C LEU A 86 -13.51 -0.35 3.80
N ARG A 87 -13.88 -1.23 2.85
CA ARG A 87 -15.10 -2.04 2.97
C ARG A 87 -15.10 -2.92 4.22
N THR A 88 -13.94 -3.47 4.58
CA THR A 88 -13.80 -4.39 5.72
C THR A 88 -13.95 -3.67 7.06
N LEU A 89 -13.44 -2.44 7.17
CA LEU A 89 -13.57 -1.63 8.39
C LEU A 89 -14.96 -1.01 8.57
N LEU A 90 -15.72 -0.87 7.49
CA LEU A 90 -17.14 -0.45 7.52
C LEU A 90 -18.03 -1.62 7.95
N LYS A 91 -18.00 -1.92 9.25
CA LYS A 91 -18.65 -3.07 9.90
C LYS A 91 -20.17 -2.93 10.04
N GLU A 92 -20.67 -1.69 10.13
CA GLU A 92 -22.09 -1.38 10.30
C GLU A 92 -22.78 -1.13 8.95
N ALA A 93 -24.12 -1.11 8.96
CA ALA A 93 -24.88 -0.66 7.80
C ALA A 93 -24.73 0.86 7.59
N PRO A 94 -24.85 1.36 6.34
CA PRO A 94 -24.88 2.80 6.09
C PRO A 94 -25.99 3.50 6.90
N PRO A 95 -25.84 4.80 7.21
CA PRO A 95 -24.83 5.72 6.67
C PRO A 95 -23.50 5.70 7.45
N TYR A 96 -22.39 5.90 6.76
CA TYR A 96 -21.07 6.05 7.37
C TYR A 96 -20.15 6.95 6.53
N SER A 97 -19.18 7.58 7.20
CA SER A 97 -18.16 8.41 6.56
C SER A 97 -16.74 7.91 6.83
N ILE A 98 -15.87 8.21 5.88
CA ILE A 98 -14.43 7.97 5.93
C ILE A 98 -13.76 9.33 6.01
N LEU A 99 -13.06 9.59 7.11
CA LEU A 99 -12.25 10.79 7.29
C LEU A 99 -10.86 10.53 6.71
N THR A 100 -10.36 11.43 5.86
CA THR A 100 -9.05 11.28 5.23
C THR A 100 -8.48 12.64 4.82
N ASP A 101 -7.20 12.68 4.43
CA ASP A 101 -6.62 13.90 3.88
C ASP A 101 -7.29 14.26 2.55
N ALA A 102 -7.56 15.53 2.31
CA ALA A 102 -8.12 16.03 1.06
C ALA A 102 -7.26 15.72 -0.18
N GLN A 103 -5.99 15.37 -0.01
CA GLN A 103 -5.08 14.93 -1.08
C GLN A 103 -4.94 13.40 -1.19
N SER A 104 -5.62 12.60 -0.36
CA SER A 104 -5.41 11.15 -0.31
C SER A 104 -5.80 10.41 -1.59
N HIS A 105 -5.11 9.29 -1.83
CA HIS A 105 -5.20 8.50 -3.04
C HIS A 105 -6.63 8.05 -3.36
N ILE A 106 -7.32 7.60 -2.30
CA ILE A 106 -8.70 7.10 -2.32
C ILE A 106 -9.74 8.12 -2.80
N ILE A 107 -9.38 9.41 -2.87
CA ILE A 107 -10.24 10.49 -3.39
C ILE A 107 -10.04 10.63 -4.90
N HIS A 108 -8.78 10.82 -5.33
CA HIS A 108 -8.50 11.34 -6.68
C HIS A 108 -8.13 10.27 -7.71
N TRP A 109 -7.58 9.12 -7.27
CA TRP A 109 -6.99 8.13 -8.18
C TRP A 109 -7.60 6.73 -8.05
N GLU A 110 -8.80 6.64 -7.48
CA GLU A 110 -9.53 5.38 -7.33
C GLU A 110 -10.96 5.44 -7.90
N ALA A 111 -11.19 6.35 -8.84
CA ALA A 111 -12.44 6.51 -9.57
C ALA A 111 -13.70 6.63 -8.67
N GLY A 112 -13.55 7.23 -7.49
CA GLY A 112 -14.64 7.37 -6.52
C GLY A 112 -15.08 6.05 -5.87
N GLY A 113 -14.20 5.04 -5.81
CA GLY A 113 -14.49 3.72 -5.27
C GLY A 113 -15.10 3.73 -3.86
N ALA A 114 -14.70 4.67 -3.00
CA ALA A 114 -15.30 4.81 -1.67
C ALA A 114 -16.82 5.05 -1.72
N ALA A 115 -17.30 5.85 -2.67
CA ALA A 115 -18.73 6.09 -2.85
C ALA A 115 -19.40 4.94 -3.61
N PHE A 116 -18.84 4.54 -4.75
CA PHE A 116 -19.47 3.57 -5.65
C PHE A 116 -19.43 2.13 -5.13
N ILE A 117 -18.30 1.66 -4.59
CA ILE A 117 -18.11 0.28 -4.11
C ILE A 117 -18.52 0.17 -2.65
N ASN A 118 -18.13 1.15 -1.83
CA ASN A 118 -18.29 1.04 -0.39
C ASN A 118 -19.54 1.77 0.14
N GLY A 119 -20.24 2.57 -0.67
CA GLY A 119 -21.40 3.33 -0.20
C GLY A 119 -21.06 4.36 0.89
N ALA A 120 -19.79 4.78 0.97
CA ALA A 120 -19.27 5.63 2.02
C ALA A 120 -19.12 7.08 1.55
N MET A 121 -19.50 8.02 2.41
CA MET A 121 -19.18 9.42 2.19
C MET A 121 -17.72 9.69 2.59
N ILE A 122 -16.93 10.28 1.69
CA ILE A 122 -15.61 10.80 2.09
C ILE A 122 -15.80 12.15 2.77
N GLN A 123 -15.15 12.33 3.91
CA GLN A 123 -14.98 13.60 4.59
C GLN A 123 -13.53 14.08 4.44
N PRO A 124 -13.21 14.85 3.38
CA PRO A 124 -11.85 15.28 3.10
C PRO A 124 -11.43 16.41 4.04
N ILE A 125 -10.26 16.27 4.65
CA ILE A 125 -9.70 17.26 5.57
C ILE A 125 -8.41 17.82 4.98
N ARG A 126 -8.32 19.15 4.89
CA ARG A 126 -7.04 19.81 4.64
C ARG A 126 -6.31 19.91 5.97
N PRO A 127 -5.14 19.26 6.15
CA PRO A 127 -4.46 19.30 7.43
C PRO A 127 -4.05 20.71 7.82
N LEU A 128 -4.22 21.07 9.09
CA LEU A 128 -3.87 22.42 9.58
C LEU A 128 -2.38 22.73 9.46
N ASN A 129 -1.52 21.72 9.54
CA ASN A 129 -0.07 21.87 9.37
C ASN A 129 0.37 21.94 7.89
N GLY A 130 -0.57 21.78 6.93
CA GLY A 130 -0.32 21.78 5.49
C GLY A 130 0.51 20.61 4.96
N ARG A 131 0.76 19.56 5.76
CA ARG A 131 1.66 18.45 5.44
C ARG A 131 1.01 17.08 5.53
N HIS A 132 0.33 16.79 6.63
CA HIS A 132 -0.27 15.49 6.88
C HIS A 132 -1.38 15.61 7.92
N LEU A 133 -2.39 14.75 7.79
CA LEU A 133 -3.50 14.66 8.74
C LEU A 133 -2.98 14.41 10.17
N THR A 134 -3.49 15.16 11.14
CA THR A 134 -3.19 15.00 12.57
C THR A 134 -4.38 14.44 13.34
N VAL A 135 -4.14 13.93 14.54
CA VAL A 135 -5.20 13.51 15.47
C VAL A 135 -6.07 14.70 15.91
N GLU A 136 -5.51 15.90 15.98
CA GLU A 136 -6.28 17.13 16.25
C GLU A 136 -7.23 17.46 15.10
N ASP A 137 -6.79 17.30 13.85
CA ASP A 137 -7.66 17.41 12.67
C ASP A 137 -8.78 16.36 12.74
N ALA A 138 -8.45 15.10 13.01
CA ALA A 138 -9.43 14.02 13.10
C ALA A 138 -10.47 14.26 14.21
N LYS A 139 -10.02 14.66 15.41
CA LYS A 139 -10.90 15.01 16.55
C LYS A 139 -11.87 16.14 16.21
N LYS A 140 -11.39 17.17 15.53
CA LYS A 140 -12.20 18.35 15.18
C LYS A 140 -13.31 18.01 14.19
N HIS A 141 -13.05 17.07 13.29
CA HIS A 141 -13.93 16.83 12.15
C HIS A 141 -14.76 15.55 12.27
N ALA A 142 -14.37 14.57 13.09
CA ALA A 142 -15.11 13.32 13.22
C ALA A 142 -16.50 13.52 13.84
N VAL A 143 -17.49 12.83 13.27
CA VAL A 143 -18.86 12.79 13.77
C VAL A 143 -19.01 11.55 14.65
N LEU A 144 -18.89 11.74 15.96
CA LEU A 144 -18.91 10.67 16.96
C LEU A 144 -20.27 10.48 17.63
N ALA A 145 -20.95 11.58 17.92
CA ALA A 145 -22.28 11.57 18.51
C ALA A 145 -23.36 11.34 17.45
N TYR A 146 -24.49 10.77 17.87
CA TYR A 146 -25.66 10.71 17.02
C TYR A 146 -26.19 12.12 16.72
N ASP A 147 -26.31 12.44 15.43
CA ASP A 147 -26.99 13.62 14.91
C ASP A 147 -27.68 13.21 13.61
N VAL A 148 -29.00 13.34 13.55
CA VAL A 148 -29.82 12.93 12.39
C VAL A 148 -29.41 13.64 11.10
N HIS A 149 -28.76 14.80 11.18
CA HIS A 149 -28.29 15.55 10.02
C HIS A 149 -26.90 15.13 9.52
N LYS A 150 -26.15 14.33 10.29
CA LYS A 150 -24.73 14.06 10.06
C LYS A 150 -24.46 12.58 9.78
N THR A 151 -23.56 12.32 8.86
CA THR A 151 -23.06 10.98 8.58
C THR A 151 -21.99 10.61 9.62
N PRO A 152 -22.14 9.50 10.37
CA PRO A 152 -21.23 9.15 11.44
C PRO A 152 -19.88 8.67 10.91
N THR A 153 -18.79 9.09 11.53
CA THR A 153 -17.43 8.66 11.15
C THR A 153 -17.19 7.24 11.64
N ARG A 154 -16.75 6.37 10.73
CA ARG A 154 -16.45 4.96 11.03
C ARG A 154 -15.05 4.53 10.68
N VAL A 155 -14.40 5.24 9.76
CA VAL A 155 -13.02 4.96 9.36
C VAL A 155 -12.24 6.25 9.26
N VAL A 156 -10.98 6.21 9.71
CA VAL A 156 -9.96 7.17 9.33
C VAL A 156 -9.00 6.47 8.38
N SER A 157 -8.83 7.03 7.18
CA SER A 157 -7.89 6.53 6.17
C SER A 157 -6.68 7.47 6.11
N LEU A 158 -5.51 6.92 6.40
CA LEU A 158 -4.22 7.59 6.35
C LEU A 158 -3.46 7.15 5.10
N GLU A 159 -2.53 7.97 4.65
CA GLU A 159 -1.61 7.64 3.56
C GLU A 159 -0.18 7.91 4.04
N ASN A 160 0.69 6.90 4.02
CA ASN A 160 2.07 7.05 4.44
C ASN A 160 3.01 6.32 3.46
N THR A 161 3.83 7.01 2.69
CA THR A 161 4.00 8.49 2.64
C THR A 161 2.82 9.22 1.97
N THR A 162 2.53 10.45 2.40
CA THR A 162 1.56 11.35 1.72
C THR A 162 2.29 12.39 0.89
N ALA A 163 2.16 12.32 -0.44
CA ALA A 163 2.92 13.17 -1.38
C ALA A 163 4.44 13.21 -1.08
N GLY A 164 5.03 12.07 -0.71
CA GLY A 164 6.44 11.94 -0.32
C GLY A 164 6.77 12.37 1.12
N THR A 165 5.82 12.94 1.86
CA THR A 165 6.00 13.27 3.29
C THR A 165 5.75 12.03 4.15
N VAL A 166 6.69 11.74 5.05
CA VAL A 166 6.53 10.72 6.10
C VAL A 166 5.71 11.31 7.24
N ILE A 167 4.60 10.66 7.60
CA ILE A 167 3.86 11.02 8.81
C ILE A 167 4.68 10.58 10.03
N PRO A 168 4.95 11.46 11.02
CA PRO A 168 5.68 11.08 12.21
C PRO A 168 5.01 9.91 12.93
N LEU A 169 5.80 8.90 13.30
CA LEU A 169 5.30 7.69 13.94
C LEU A 169 4.50 7.96 15.22
N GLU A 170 4.93 8.94 16.02
CA GLU A 170 4.21 9.35 17.22
C GLU A 170 2.82 9.92 16.90
N GLU A 171 2.68 10.64 15.79
CA GLU A 171 1.39 11.16 15.35
C GLU A 171 0.42 10.02 14.98
N LEU A 172 0.94 9.01 14.26
CA LEU A 172 0.18 7.82 13.90
C LEU A 172 -0.27 7.03 15.14
N ARG A 173 0.60 6.90 16.15
CA ARG A 173 0.26 6.27 17.45
C ARG A 173 -0.84 7.04 18.18
N ARG A 174 -0.73 8.36 18.28
CA ARG A 174 -1.75 9.22 18.90
C ARG A 174 -3.09 9.10 18.19
N LEU A 175 -3.09 9.07 16.85
CA LEU A 175 -4.30 8.92 16.05
C LEU A 175 -4.94 7.55 16.24
N LYS A 176 -4.16 6.46 16.20
CA LYS A 176 -4.64 5.10 16.44
C LYS A 176 -5.29 4.96 17.81
N ALA A 177 -4.63 5.43 18.86
CA ALA A 177 -5.16 5.39 20.23
C ALA A 177 -6.48 6.18 20.36
N TRP A 178 -6.58 7.34 19.71
CA TRP A 178 -7.82 8.11 19.67
C TRP A 178 -8.93 7.38 18.90
N ALA A 179 -8.63 6.79 17.76
CA ALA A 179 -9.60 6.06 16.95
C ALA A 179 -10.16 4.85 17.71
N GLU A 180 -9.31 4.08 18.40
CA GLU A 180 -9.72 2.94 19.23
C GLU A 180 -10.69 3.33 20.34
N LYS A 181 -10.38 4.41 21.07
CA LYS A 181 -11.25 4.94 22.13
C LYS A 181 -12.65 5.29 21.60
N ASN A 182 -12.76 5.62 20.32
CA ASN A 182 -14.01 6.02 19.67
C ASN A 182 -14.58 4.95 18.72
N GLN A 183 -14.04 3.72 18.75
CA GLN A 183 -14.50 2.61 17.90
C GLN A 183 -14.46 2.92 16.39
N ILE A 184 -13.50 3.75 15.97
CA ILE A 184 -13.25 4.07 14.57
C ILE A 184 -12.13 3.14 14.06
N GLY A 185 -12.36 2.53 12.89
CA GLY A 185 -11.33 1.74 12.22
C GLY A 185 -10.25 2.64 11.60
N VAL A 186 -8.99 2.20 11.63
CA VAL A 186 -7.87 2.90 11.01
C VAL A 186 -7.36 2.09 9.82
N HIS A 187 -7.42 2.70 8.64
CA HIS A 187 -6.77 2.21 7.43
C HIS A 187 -5.49 3.02 7.18
N MET A 188 -4.40 2.35 6.82
CA MET A 188 -3.19 3.00 6.31
C MET A 188 -2.92 2.52 4.89
N ASP A 189 -3.07 3.44 3.94
CA ASP A 189 -2.50 3.30 2.60
C ASP A 189 -0.97 3.40 2.72
N GLY A 190 -0.32 2.24 2.67
CA GLY A 190 1.13 2.11 2.74
C GLY A 190 1.74 1.82 1.38
N ALA A 191 1.16 2.35 0.29
CA ALA A 191 1.69 2.22 -1.06
C ALA A 191 3.19 2.53 -1.20
N ARG A 192 3.73 3.37 -0.31
CA ARG A 192 5.16 3.72 -0.24
C ARG A 192 5.71 3.59 1.18
N LEU A 193 5.19 2.65 1.97
CA LEU A 193 5.61 2.51 3.36
C LEU A 193 7.08 2.07 3.49
N PHE A 194 7.58 1.27 2.54
CA PHE A 194 8.99 0.92 2.45
C PHE A 194 9.90 2.15 2.31
N GLU A 195 9.46 3.20 1.60
CA GLU A 195 10.19 4.48 1.51
C GLU A 195 10.26 5.19 2.85
N ALA A 196 9.14 5.21 3.59
CA ALA A 196 9.11 5.81 4.92
C ALA A 196 10.08 5.12 5.89
N VAL A 197 10.21 3.80 5.78
CA VAL A 197 11.17 3.02 6.57
C VAL A 197 12.61 3.29 6.11
N ALA A 198 12.88 3.27 4.80
CA ALA A 198 14.20 3.57 4.26
C ALA A 198 14.68 5.00 4.59
N ALA A 199 13.74 5.95 4.73
CA ALA A 199 14.01 7.32 5.19
C ALA A 199 14.26 7.43 6.70
N GLY A 200 14.19 6.32 7.46
CA GLY A 200 14.43 6.29 8.90
C GLY A 200 13.23 6.75 9.75
N GLY A 201 12.02 6.73 9.20
CA GLY A 201 10.80 7.16 9.91
C GLY A 201 10.28 6.20 10.98
N GLY A 202 10.77 4.95 11.00
CA GLY A 202 10.32 3.86 11.86
C GLY A 202 10.51 2.50 11.17
N SER A 203 10.05 1.41 11.78
CA SER A 203 10.02 0.08 11.15
C SER A 203 8.67 -0.24 10.49
N LEU A 204 8.64 -1.22 9.57
CA LEU A 204 7.38 -1.72 8.99
C LEU A 204 6.39 -2.17 10.07
N ARG A 205 6.89 -2.84 11.13
CA ARG A 205 6.06 -3.25 12.28
C ARG A 205 5.46 -2.04 12.97
N GLU A 206 6.29 -1.05 13.31
CA GLU A 206 5.84 0.12 14.06
C GLU A 206 4.73 0.89 13.31
N PHE A 207 4.90 1.10 12.01
CA PHE A 207 3.87 1.74 11.19
C PHE A 207 2.61 0.87 11.07
N ALA A 208 2.76 -0.42 10.79
CA ALA A 208 1.63 -1.33 10.66
C ALA A 208 0.80 -1.42 11.96
N GLN A 209 1.44 -1.37 13.14
CA GLN A 209 0.73 -1.34 14.42
C GLN A 209 -0.14 -0.09 14.62
N CYS A 210 0.09 0.98 13.86
CA CYS A 210 -0.72 2.20 13.92
C CYS A 210 -2.02 2.12 13.08
N ALA A 211 -2.34 0.98 12.48
CA ALA A 211 -3.56 0.77 11.71
C ALA A 211 -4.24 -0.58 12.03
N ASP A 212 -5.54 -0.70 11.81
CA ASP A 212 -6.26 -1.97 11.87
C ASP A 212 -5.99 -2.79 10.60
N LEU A 213 -6.02 -2.11 9.44
CA LEU A 213 -5.58 -2.65 8.16
C LEU A 213 -4.54 -1.73 7.53
N VAL A 214 -3.40 -2.30 7.16
CA VAL A 214 -2.35 -1.61 6.39
C VAL A 214 -2.22 -2.26 5.02
N THR A 215 -2.07 -1.43 3.99
CA THR A 215 -1.78 -1.89 2.63
C THR A 215 -0.29 -1.71 2.35
N LEU A 216 0.32 -2.67 1.66
CA LEU A 216 1.68 -2.56 1.15
C LEU A 216 1.63 -2.82 -0.36
N ASP A 217 2.18 -1.91 -1.15
CA ASP A 217 2.27 -2.07 -2.61
C ASP A 217 3.69 -2.51 -2.99
N PHE A 218 3.79 -3.49 -3.88
CA PHE A 218 5.07 -4.02 -4.36
C PHE A 218 5.40 -3.54 -5.78
N SER A 219 4.43 -2.95 -6.47
CA SER A 219 4.49 -2.58 -7.89
C SER A 219 4.86 -1.11 -8.15
N LYS A 220 5.56 -0.52 -7.20
CA LYS A 220 6.15 0.82 -7.29
C LYS A 220 7.67 0.71 -7.18
N ASN A 221 8.28 1.43 -6.25
CA ASN A 221 9.74 1.47 -6.05
C ASN A 221 10.41 0.11 -5.83
N LEU A 222 9.67 -0.90 -5.36
CA LEU A 222 10.18 -2.26 -5.21
C LEU A 222 10.32 -3.01 -6.55
N GLY A 223 9.65 -2.56 -7.61
CA GLY A 223 9.84 -3.07 -8.96
C GLY A 223 9.08 -4.34 -9.33
N ALA A 224 8.17 -4.84 -8.47
CA ALA A 224 7.32 -5.95 -8.87
C ALA A 224 6.41 -5.53 -10.04
N PRO A 225 6.07 -6.44 -10.97
CA PRO A 225 5.21 -6.09 -12.09
C PRO A 225 3.78 -5.72 -11.68
N MET A 226 3.31 -6.27 -10.56
CA MET A 226 1.96 -6.11 -10.07
C MET A 226 1.86 -6.56 -8.61
N GLY A 227 0.91 -5.94 -7.90
CA GLY A 227 0.36 -6.52 -6.69
C GLY A 227 0.60 -5.70 -5.43
N ALA A 228 -0.29 -5.92 -4.47
CA ALA A 228 -0.24 -5.34 -3.15
C ALA A 228 -0.70 -6.40 -2.13
N MET A 229 -0.55 -6.10 -0.85
CA MET A 229 -1.02 -6.94 0.23
C MET A 229 -1.75 -6.10 1.26
N VAL A 230 -2.86 -6.63 1.79
CA VAL A 230 -3.53 -6.09 2.97
C VAL A 230 -3.16 -6.94 4.17
N LEU A 231 -2.76 -6.30 5.27
CA LEU A 231 -2.34 -6.95 6.51
C LEU A 231 -3.21 -6.48 7.69
N GLY A 232 -3.63 -7.41 8.54
CA GLY A 232 -4.49 -7.11 9.69
C GLY A 232 -4.77 -8.30 10.60
N SER A 233 -5.89 -8.24 11.33
CA SER A 233 -6.36 -9.38 12.12
C SER A 233 -6.80 -10.54 11.21
N ARG A 234 -6.74 -11.78 11.70
CA ARG A 234 -7.26 -12.95 10.95
C ARG A 234 -8.74 -12.79 10.63
N GLU A 235 -9.48 -12.12 11.51
CA GLU A 235 -10.91 -11.88 11.31
C GLU A 235 -11.16 -10.90 10.16
N ASP A 236 -10.46 -9.78 10.13
CA ASP A 236 -10.62 -8.77 9.09
C ASP A 236 -10.13 -9.31 7.74
N ILE A 237 -9.00 -10.03 7.70
CA ILE A 237 -8.52 -10.67 6.47
C ILE A 237 -9.51 -11.71 5.93
N ARG A 238 -10.18 -12.48 6.80
CA ARG A 238 -11.23 -13.41 6.38
C ARG A 238 -12.42 -12.70 5.73
N LYS A 239 -12.90 -11.59 6.34
CA LYS A 239 -13.97 -10.76 5.78
C LYS A 239 -13.54 -10.14 4.45
N LEU A 240 -12.30 -9.64 4.40
CA LEU A 240 -11.70 -9.05 3.23
C LEU A 240 -11.65 -10.01 2.04
N LYS A 241 -11.21 -11.25 2.25
CA LYS A 241 -11.15 -12.28 1.18
C LYS A 241 -12.53 -12.57 0.57
N ARG A 242 -13.64 -12.40 1.33
CA ARG A 242 -15.01 -12.50 0.79
C ARG A 242 -15.32 -11.36 -0.18
N THR A 243 -15.03 -10.12 0.20
CA THR A 243 -15.20 -8.95 -0.68
C THR A 243 -14.28 -9.04 -1.89
N ARG A 244 -13.02 -9.47 -1.69
CA ARG A 244 -12.04 -9.73 -2.76
C ARG A 244 -12.63 -10.68 -3.81
N LYS A 245 -13.30 -11.75 -3.38
CA LYS A 245 -13.96 -12.68 -4.29
C LYS A 245 -15.09 -12.03 -5.09
N GLY A 246 -15.91 -11.20 -4.43
CA GLY A 246 -17.02 -10.47 -5.06
C GLY A 246 -16.58 -9.44 -6.10
N LEU A 247 -15.44 -8.78 -5.87
CA LEU A 247 -14.85 -7.81 -6.80
C LEU A 247 -13.96 -8.46 -7.88
N GLY A 248 -13.93 -9.79 -7.96
CA GLY A 248 -13.14 -10.52 -8.97
C GLY A 248 -11.64 -10.64 -8.67
N GLY A 249 -11.17 -10.23 -7.49
CA GLY A 249 -9.76 -10.32 -7.09
C GLY A 249 -9.30 -11.69 -6.58
N GLY A 250 -10.18 -12.69 -6.55
CA GLY A 250 -9.84 -14.07 -6.15
C GLY A 250 -9.19 -14.84 -7.28
N MET A 251 -7.87 -14.73 -7.39
CA MET A 251 -7.03 -15.38 -8.41
C MET A 251 -6.89 -16.89 -8.18
N ARG A 252 -6.42 -17.61 -9.21
CA ARG A 252 -6.13 -19.05 -9.15
C ARG A 252 -4.66 -19.27 -8.83
N GLN A 253 -3.81 -19.44 -9.85
CA GLN A 253 -2.36 -19.61 -9.71
C GLN A 253 -1.66 -18.28 -9.42
N ALA A 254 -1.98 -17.67 -8.27
CA ALA A 254 -1.48 -16.37 -7.86
C ALA A 254 0.04 -16.35 -7.62
N GLY A 255 0.64 -17.51 -7.34
CA GLY A 255 2.08 -17.68 -7.10
C GLY A 255 2.96 -17.08 -8.20
N VAL A 256 2.48 -17.04 -9.45
CA VAL A 256 3.14 -16.36 -10.57
C VAL A 256 3.39 -14.88 -10.28
N LEU A 257 2.40 -14.17 -9.73
CA LEU A 257 2.56 -12.75 -9.39
C LEU A 257 3.25 -12.58 -8.03
N VAL A 258 2.89 -13.44 -7.07
CA VAL A 258 3.39 -13.34 -5.70
C VAL A 258 4.90 -13.61 -5.61
N ALA A 259 5.43 -14.54 -6.40
CA ALA A 259 6.86 -14.81 -6.44
C ALA A 259 7.67 -13.56 -6.84
N ALA A 260 7.21 -12.82 -7.86
CA ALA A 260 7.85 -11.59 -8.28
C ALA A 260 7.76 -10.50 -7.20
N ALA A 261 6.59 -10.36 -6.56
CA ALA A 261 6.40 -9.39 -5.47
C ALA A 261 7.30 -9.69 -4.26
N ARG A 262 7.43 -10.96 -3.87
CA ARG A 262 8.34 -11.36 -2.79
C ARG A 262 9.80 -11.07 -3.18
N GLN A 263 10.19 -11.41 -4.39
CA GLN A 263 11.56 -11.21 -4.86
C GLN A 263 11.90 -9.71 -4.97
N ALA A 264 10.95 -8.87 -5.34
CA ALA A 264 11.07 -7.41 -5.28
C ALA A 264 11.41 -6.90 -3.88
N VAL A 265 10.77 -7.43 -2.83
CA VAL A 265 11.13 -7.11 -1.44
C VAL A 265 12.54 -7.59 -1.13
N VAL A 266 12.88 -8.83 -1.46
CA VAL A 266 14.23 -9.41 -1.22
C VAL A 266 15.33 -8.55 -1.81
N GLU A 267 15.16 -8.12 -3.07
CA GLU A 267 16.19 -7.41 -3.82
C GLU A 267 16.31 -5.94 -3.46
N ASN A 268 15.19 -5.27 -3.15
CA ASN A 268 15.18 -3.81 -3.02
C ASN A 268 15.03 -3.31 -1.58
N PHE A 269 14.73 -4.19 -0.62
CA PHE A 269 14.54 -3.81 0.78
C PHE A 269 15.16 -4.83 1.77
N GLY A 270 15.09 -6.11 1.42
CA GLY A 270 15.43 -7.24 2.28
C GLY A 270 14.24 -7.69 3.13
N LEU A 271 14.14 -8.99 3.39
CA LEU A 271 13.03 -9.56 4.17
C LEU A 271 13.25 -9.28 5.66
N GLY A 272 12.71 -8.17 6.14
CA GLY A 272 12.81 -7.74 7.53
C GLY A 272 11.98 -6.48 7.80
N GLU A 273 12.08 -5.96 9.02
CA GLU A 273 11.33 -4.76 9.43
C GLU A 273 11.95 -3.44 8.94
N PHE A 274 13.21 -3.49 8.50
CA PHE A 274 14.03 -2.35 8.09
C PHE A 274 14.63 -2.58 6.71
N ASP A 275 15.00 -1.49 6.03
CA ASP A 275 15.77 -1.56 4.79
C ASP A 275 17.20 -2.05 5.12
N THR A 276 17.49 -3.30 4.74
CA THR A 276 18.80 -3.93 4.95
C THR A 276 19.64 -3.99 3.68
N VAL A 277 19.01 -3.78 2.52
CA VAL A 277 19.70 -3.76 1.22
C VAL A 277 20.17 -2.34 0.87
N GLY A 278 19.44 -1.33 1.35
CA GLY A 278 19.73 0.08 1.12
C GLY A 278 19.42 0.55 -0.29
N ALA A 279 18.68 -0.20 -1.11
CA ALA A 279 18.40 0.21 -2.48
C ALA A 279 17.50 1.45 -2.52
N LEU A 280 16.46 1.48 -1.67
CA LEU A 280 15.57 2.63 -1.54
C LEU A 280 16.31 3.84 -0.93
N ALA A 281 17.10 3.63 0.12
CA ALA A 281 17.91 4.70 0.71
C ALA A 281 18.89 5.33 -0.31
N ARG A 282 19.57 4.51 -1.12
CA ARG A 282 20.42 5.02 -2.22
C ARG A 282 19.61 5.79 -3.26
N SER A 283 18.41 5.34 -3.59
CA SER A 283 17.51 6.05 -4.50
C SER A 283 17.15 7.45 -3.96
N HIS A 284 16.92 7.59 -2.64
CA HIS A 284 16.70 8.90 -2.01
C HIS A 284 17.90 9.83 -2.16
N ASP A 285 19.10 9.32 -1.96
CA ASP A 285 20.33 10.12 -2.08
C ASP A 285 20.55 10.59 -3.52
N ILE A 286 20.28 9.73 -4.50
CA ILE A 286 20.31 10.10 -5.93
C ILE A 286 19.23 11.15 -6.25
N ALA A 287 18.01 10.97 -5.76
CA ALA A 287 16.92 11.92 -5.98
C ALA A 287 17.24 13.31 -5.39
N LYS A 288 17.84 13.37 -4.20
CA LYS A 288 18.33 14.63 -3.59
C LYS A 288 19.41 15.27 -4.44
N LEU A 289 20.42 14.49 -4.87
CA LEU A 289 21.50 14.99 -5.72
C LEU A 289 20.96 15.57 -7.03
N ILE A 290 20.03 14.88 -7.70
CA ILE A 290 19.39 15.37 -8.92
C ILE A 290 18.60 16.65 -8.64
N GLY A 291 17.82 16.69 -7.55
CA GLY A 291 17.07 17.87 -7.13
C GLY A 291 17.97 19.09 -6.90
N ASP A 292 19.12 18.90 -6.25
CA ASP A 292 20.11 19.95 -6.00
C ASP A 292 20.72 20.45 -7.32
N ILE A 293 21.08 19.54 -8.24
CA ILE A 293 21.61 19.90 -9.56
C ILE A 293 20.58 20.72 -10.36
N TRP A 294 19.31 20.34 -10.33
CA TRP A 294 18.24 21.08 -11.02
C TRP A 294 18.05 22.46 -10.40
N THR A 295 17.97 22.55 -9.07
CA THR A 295 17.80 23.83 -8.36
C THR A 295 18.97 24.79 -8.64
N GLN A 296 20.20 24.28 -8.74
CA GLN A 296 21.38 25.09 -9.08
C GLN A 296 21.37 25.62 -10.52
N ARG A 297 20.61 24.99 -11.43
CA ARG A 297 20.53 25.40 -12.84
C ARG A 297 19.46 26.47 -13.11
N GLY A 298 18.58 26.74 -12.14
CA GLY A 298 17.44 27.65 -12.28
C GLY A 298 16.25 27.01 -13.01
#